data_AF-A0A945HKF2-F1
#
_entry.id   AF-A0A945HKF2-F1
#
_cell.length_a   1.000
_cell.length_b   1.000
_cell.length_c   1.000
_cell.angle_alpha   90.00
_cell.angle_beta   90.00
_cell.angle_gamma   90.00
#
_symmetry.space_group_name_H-M   'P 1'
#
loop_
_entity.id
_entity.type
_entity.pdbx_description
1 polymer ?
#
loop_
_entity_poly.entity_id
_entity_poly.type
_entity_poly.pdbx_seq_one_letter_code
_entity_poly.pdbx_strand_id
1 'polypeptide(L)'
;DDNATSSPYEGETMTYRLEMPFAITGTVDVEISVTSSDGTVEADYPSSITFVDGQSAVFFDVTPTDDGVTEDEVYTIAITDISFSNDNYFAWTGENSRVMGVKDIPTPIVTTAGDFTFNFTWSGSSDLDCRLVDNPPAFQYDTGYSTSPGETVTLVDGVPDGDYLFRVRPWTVTDSSIDYAIEVVAPTETRNYTGTFLDLVGGWSMEFVVLEINKTTTGATVTYTLNQL
;
A
#
# COMPACT_ATOMS: atom_id res chain seq x y z
N ASP A 1 5.47 3.88 -26.52
CA ASP A 1 5.42 3.77 -25.07
C ASP A 1 4.45 4.86 -24.63
N ASP A 2 3.28 4.47 -24.13
CA ASP A 2 2.06 5.28 -24.15
C ASP A 2 1.79 6.01 -22.84
N ASN A 3 2.83 6.45 -22.10
CA ASN A 3 2.66 7.21 -20.85
C ASN A 3 1.64 6.58 -19.87
N ALA A 4 1.40 5.27 -19.96
CA ALA A 4 0.57 4.55 -19.03
C ALA A 4 1.34 4.44 -17.72
N THR A 5 0.87 5.16 -16.71
CA THR A 5 1.30 5.06 -15.32
C THR A 5 1.42 3.59 -14.94
N SER A 6 2.66 3.07 -14.93
CA SER A 6 2.92 1.76 -14.34
C SER A 6 2.60 1.85 -12.85
N SER A 7 1.96 0.81 -12.33
CA SER A 7 1.65 0.67 -10.91
C SER A 7 2.16 -0.67 -10.38
N PRO A 8 3.50 -0.90 -10.40
CA PRO A 8 4.09 -2.07 -9.76
C PRO A 8 3.72 -2.12 -8.27
N TYR A 9 3.70 -3.32 -7.73
CA TYR A 9 3.77 -3.48 -6.28
C TYR A 9 5.19 -3.23 -5.79
N GLU A 10 5.34 -2.84 -4.53
CA GLU A 10 6.66 -2.80 -3.90
C GLU A 10 7.37 -4.15 -4.00
N GLY A 11 8.67 -4.12 -4.25
CA GLY A 11 9.48 -5.29 -4.58
C GLY A 11 9.38 -5.77 -6.03
N GLU A 12 8.47 -5.24 -6.86
CA GLU A 12 8.48 -5.49 -8.31
C GLU A 12 9.45 -4.54 -9.02
N THR A 13 10.35 -5.11 -9.82
CA THR A 13 11.33 -4.33 -10.60
C THR A 13 10.74 -3.84 -11.92
N MET A 14 10.86 -2.54 -12.17
CA MET A 14 10.52 -1.89 -13.43
C MET A 14 11.78 -1.53 -14.23
N THR A 15 11.86 -2.01 -15.47
CA THR A 15 12.95 -1.69 -16.38
C THR A 15 12.60 -0.51 -17.28
N TYR A 16 13.37 0.57 -17.18
CA TYR A 16 13.29 1.75 -18.02
C TYR A 16 14.34 1.71 -19.13
N ARG A 17 14.02 2.35 -20.25
CA ARG A 17 14.92 2.48 -21.40
C ARG A 17 15.29 3.95 -21.60
N LEU A 18 16.56 4.27 -21.38
CA LEU A 18 17.12 5.60 -21.60
C LEU A 18 17.63 5.74 -23.04
N GLU A 19 16.90 6.56 -23.81
CA GLU A 19 17.06 6.94 -25.21
C GLU A 19 18.13 7.98 -25.55
N MET A 20 19.09 7.70 -26.45
CA MET A 20 19.75 8.75 -27.23
C MET A 20 19.29 8.67 -28.70
N PRO A 21 19.08 9.82 -29.39
CA PRO A 21 18.57 9.85 -30.76
C PRO A 21 19.50 9.18 -31.80
N PHE A 22 20.77 8.95 -31.44
CA PHE A 22 21.77 8.25 -32.23
C PHE A 22 22.82 7.65 -31.29
N ALA A 23 23.68 6.78 -31.85
CA ALA A 23 24.82 6.24 -31.13
C ALA A 23 25.79 7.37 -30.73
N ILE A 24 26.15 7.43 -29.45
CA ILE A 24 27.08 8.44 -28.94
C ILE A 24 28.52 8.14 -29.34
N THR A 25 29.37 9.16 -29.28
CA THR A 25 30.82 9.02 -29.40
C THR A 25 31.49 9.44 -28.09
N GLY A 26 32.34 8.58 -27.52
CA GLY A 26 32.95 8.80 -26.21
C GLY A 26 32.07 8.32 -25.05
N THR A 27 32.07 9.06 -23.93
CA THR A 27 31.34 8.69 -22.71
C THR A 27 30.39 9.80 -22.31
N VAL A 28 29.17 9.44 -21.92
CA VAL A 28 28.15 10.35 -21.39
C VAL A 28 27.61 9.78 -20.09
N ASP A 29 27.68 10.56 -19.02
CA ASP A 29 27.12 10.20 -17.72
C ASP A 29 25.82 10.98 -17.51
N VAL A 30 24.75 10.26 -17.18
CA VAL A 30 23.42 10.79 -16.91
C VAL A 30 23.11 10.60 -15.44
N GLU A 31 22.80 11.68 -14.73
CA GLU A 31 22.34 11.60 -13.34
C GLU A 31 20.83 11.37 -13.28
N ILE A 32 20.42 10.43 -12.43
CA ILE A 32 19.03 10.05 -12.21
C ILE A 32 18.66 10.35 -10.76
N SER A 33 17.51 11.00 -10.58
CA SER A 33 16.87 11.19 -9.28
C SER A 33 15.51 10.52 -9.27
N VAL A 34 15.11 10.01 -8.11
CA VAL A 34 13.75 9.58 -7.82
C VAL A 34 13.25 10.41 -6.65
N THR A 35 12.01 10.85 -6.71
CA THR A 35 11.31 11.52 -5.60
C THR A 35 9.96 10.88 -5.39
N SER A 36 9.54 10.67 -4.13
CA SER A 36 8.18 10.23 -3.80
C SER A 36 7.25 11.41 -3.48
N SER A 37 5.95 11.12 -3.48
CA SER A 37 4.87 12.01 -3.06
C SER A 37 4.80 12.23 -1.54
N ASP A 38 5.28 11.27 -0.74
CA ASP A 38 5.30 11.34 0.73
C ASP A 38 6.50 12.15 1.26
N GLY A 39 7.56 12.25 0.44
CA GLY A 39 8.79 12.98 0.70
C GLY A 39 9.98 12.09 1.11
N THR A 40 9.76 10.80 1.32
CA THR A 40 10.80 9.79 1.51
C THR A 40 11.04 9.06 0.19
N VAL A 41 12.08 8.25 0.03
CA VAL A 41 12.30 7.50 -1.22
C VAL A 41 12.73 6.11 -0.86
N GLU A 42 11.81 5.17 -1.02
CA GLU A 42 12.00 3.75 -0.78
C GLU A 42 12.10 3.02 -2.12
N ALA A 43 13.21 3.25 -2.83
CA ALA A 43 13.53 2.50 -4.05
C ALA A 43 15.02 2.20 -4.17
N ASP A 44 15.33 1.04 -4.73
CA ASP A 44 16.63 0.74 -5.32
C ASP A 44 16.66 1.18 -6.78
N TYR A 45 17.60 2.06 -7.11
CA TYR A 45 17.80 2.59 -8.46
C TYR A 45 19.23 3.11 -8.66
N PRO A 46 19.76 3.12 -9.90
CA PRO A 46 21.05 3.73 -10.16
C PRO A 46 20.93 5.26 -10.15
N SER A 47 21.74 5.93 -9.34
CA SER A 47 21.82 7.40 -9.34
C SER A 47 22.58 7.96 -10.57
N SER A 48 23.27 7.10 -11.31
CA SER A 48 24.00 7.48 -12.53
C SER A 48 23.99 6.36 -13.56
N ILE A 49 23.84 6.72 -14.83
CA ILE A 49 23.86 5.83 -15.98
C ILE A 49 24.92 6.32 -16.96
N THR A 50 25.86 5.45 -17.32
CA THR A 50 26.91 5.75 -18.29
C THR A 50 26.58 5.15 -19.64
N PHE A 51 26.52 5.99 -20.67
CA PHE A 51 26.62 5.55 -22.06
C PHE A 51 28.08 5.48 -22.47
N VAL A 52 28.45 4.41 -23.18
CA VAL A 52 29.76 4.26 -23.81
C VAL A 52 29.67 4.35 -25.33
N ASP A 53 30.83 4.53 -25.96
CA ASP A 53 30.98 4.72 -27.40
C ASP A 53 30.18 3.69 -28.22
N GLY A 54 29.37 4.18 -29.16
CA GLY A 54 28.51 3.35 -30.01
C GLY A 54 27.15 2.99 -29.42
N GLN A 55 26.85 3.31 -28.16
CA GLN A 55 25.53 3.06 -27.58
C GLN A 55 24.54 4.18 -27.94
N SER A 56 23.31 3.78 -28.26
CA SER A 56 22.17 4.68 -28.42
C SER A 56 21.08 4.47 -27.38
N ALA A 57 21.20 3.44 -26.53
CA ALA A 57 20.25 3.18 -25.45
C ALA A 57 20.93 2.40 -24.32
N VAL A 58 20.52 2.68 -23.09
CA VAL A 58 20.84 1.90 -21.89
C VAL A 58 19.55 1.57 -21.17
N PHE A 59 19.47 0.36 -20.60
CA PHE A 59 18.35 -0.05 -19.76
C PHE A 59 18.78 0.04 -18.30
N PHE A 60 17.87 0.47 -17.44
CA PHE A 60 18.10 0.54 -16.01
C PHE A 60 16.85 0.14 -15.26
N ASP A 61 17.04 -0.35 -14.05
CA ASP A 61 15.98 -0.87 -13.22
C ASP A 61 15.68 0.09 -12.06
N VAL A 62 14.41 0.16 -11.68
CA VAL A 62 13.93 0.81 -10.46
C VAL A 62 13.06 -0.20 -9.74
N THR A 63 13.33 -0.45 -8.46
CA THR A 63 12.58 -1.38 -7.62
C THR A 63 12.11 -0.64 -6.38
N PRO A 64 10.82 -0.30 -6.25
CA PRO A 64 10.28 0.22 -4.99
C PRO A 64 10.44 -0.82 -3.87
N THR A 65 10.56 -0.38 -2.62
CA THR A 65 10.80 -1.24 -1.46
C THR A 65 9.77 -0.98 -0.40
N ASP A 66 9.11 -2.05 0.08
CA ASP A 66 8.16 -2.01 1.19
C ASP A 66 8.86 -1.54 2.47
N ASP A 67 8.35 -0.44 3.01
CA ASP A 67 8.85 0.23 4.21
C ASP A 67 8.06 -0.18 5.48
N GLY A 68 7.01 -0.97 5.31
CA GLY A 68 6.12 -1.43 6.37
C GLY A 68 4.88 -0.56 6.59
N VAL A 69 4.68 0.48 5.78
CA VAL A 69 3.61 1.47 5.92
C VAL A 69 2.64 1.35 4.76
N THR A 70 1.35 1.25 5.07
CA THR A 70 0.33 1.21 4.03
C THR A 70 0.01 2.58 3.48
N GLU A 71 0.40 2.79 2.22
CA GLU A 71 0.18 4.02 1.50
C GLU A 71 0.05 3.87 -0.02
N ASP A 72 -0.50 4.91 -0.65
CA ASP A 72 -0.51 5.08 -2.10
C ASP A 72 0.60 6.07 -2.47
N GLU A 73 1.68 5.57 -3.07
CA GLU A 73 2.84 6.38 -3.42
C GLU A 73 2.96 6.66 -4.91
N VAL A 74 3.56 7.81 -5.23
CA VAL A 74 3.85 8.21 -6.60
C VAL A 74 5.32 8.62 -6.71
N TYR A 75 6.09 7.82 -7.43
CA TYR A 75 7.50 8.09 -7.71
C TYR A 75 7.64 8.87 -9.01
N THR A 76 8.41 9.95 -8.95
CA THR A 76 8.87 10.71 -10.12
C THR A 76 10.34 10.41 -10.36
N ILE A 77 10.62 9.75 -11.47
CA ILE A 77 11.98 9.42 -11.92
C ILE A 77 12.39 10.50 -12.92
N ALA A 78 13.51 11.18 -12.68
CA ALA A 78 13.93 12.30 -13.50
C ALA A 78 15.43 12.28 -13.80
N ILE A 79 15.78 12.73 -15.02
CA ILE A 79 17.14 13.07 -15.41
C ILE A 79 17.44 14.47 -14.89
N THR A 80 18.42 14.59 -14.00
CA THR A 80 18.79 15.86 -13.35
C THR A 80 19.99 16.53 -13.96
N ASP A 81 20.96 15.74 -14.44
CA ASP A 81 22.14 16.26 -15.11
C ASP A 81 22.62 15.29 -16.20
N ILE A 82 23.34 15.85 -17.18
CA ILE A 82 24.01 15.08 -18.22
C ILE A 82 25.39 15.70 -18.43
N SER A 83 26.43 14.90 -18.21
CA SER A 83 27.81 15.32 -18.39
C SER A 83 28.49 14.52 -19.52
N PHE A 84 29.39 15.19 -20.23
CA PHE A 84 30.07 14.64 -21.41
C PHE A 84 31.57 14.71 -21.17
N SER A 85 32.30 13.63 -21.49
CA SER A 85 33.76 13.62 -21.37
C SER A 85 34.46 14.49 -22.41
N ASN A 86 33.75 14.90 -23.48
CA ASN A 86 34.29 15.57 -24.67
C ASN A 86 33.46 16.84 -24.99
N ASP A 87 34.08 17.89 -25.55
CA ASP A 87 33.49 19.22 -25.83
C ASP A 87 32.38 19.27 -26.92
N ASN A 88 31.77 18.14 -27.28
CA ASN A 88 30.69 18.07 -28.27
C ASN A 88 29.32 18.10 -27.57
N TYR A 89 28.62 19.23 -27.68
CA TYR A 89 27.31 19.43 -27.07
C TYR A 89 26.17 18.80 -27.87
N PHE A 90 25.20 18.20 -27.17
CA PHE A 90 23.91 17.81 -27.71
C PHE A 90 22.80 18.70 -27.14
N ALA A 91 21.84 19.10 -27.98
CA ALA A 91 20.59 19.70 -27.52
C ALA A 91 19.58 18.58 -27.29
N TRP A 92 19.11 18.46 -26.06
CA TRP A 92 18.12 17.45 -25.68
C TRP A 92 16.71 17.86 -26.13
N THR A 93 16.00 16.96 -26.80
CA THR A 93 14.59 17.11 -27.18
C THR A 93 13.84 15.82 -26.84
N GLY A 94 13.35 15.70 -25.60
CA GLY A 94 12.62 14.53 -25.11
C GLY A 94 11.79 14.84 -23.85
N GLU A 95 11.28 13.81 -23.18
CA GLU A 95 10.73 13.90 -21.82
C GLU A 95 11.82 13.46 -20.82
N ASN A 96 12.13 14.29 -19.82
CA ASN A 96 13.24 14.07 -18.87
C ASN A 96 12.74 13.48 -17.55
N SER A 97 11.45 13.19 -17.47
CA SER A 97 10.85 12.59 -16.29
C SER A 97 9.76 11.58 -16.67
N ARG A 98 9.56 10.63 -15.78
CA ARG A 98 8.50 9.63 -15.80
C ARG A 98 7.88 9.56 -14.41
N VAL A 99 6.58 9.29 -14.38
CA VAL A 99 5.85 9.06 -13.14
C VAL A 99 5.42 7.61 -13.09
N MET A 100 5.55 7.01 -11.93
CA MET A 100 5.16 5.64 -11.60
C MET A 100 4.34 5.69 -10.32
N GLY A 101 3.12 5.14 -10.35
CA GLY A 101 2.43 4.85 -9.09
C GLY A 101 3.06 3.61 -8.47
N VAL A 102 3.08 3.51 -7.15
CA VAL A 102 3.56 2.33 -6.43
C VAL A 102 2.40 1.83 -5.57
N LYS A 103 2.16 0.52 -5.61
CA LYS A 103 1.18 -0.13 -4.76
C LYS A 103 1.91 -0.78 -3.60
N ASP A 104 1.53 -0.42 -2.39
CA ASP A 104 2.01 -1.10 -1.20
C ASP A 104 1.64 -2.60 -1.21
N ILE A 105 2.50 -3.41 -0.60
CA ILE A 105 2.19 -4.79 -0.25
C ILE A 105 1.81 -4.82 1.23
N PRO A 106 0.59 -5.29 1.60
CA PRO A 106 0.16 -5.31 2.99
C PRO A 106 1.17 -5.98 3.92
N THR A 107 1.85 -5.19 4.75
CA THR A 107 2.86 -5.68 5.67
C THR A 107 2.21 -6.63 6.69
N PRO A 108 2.62 -7.90 6.79
CA PRO A 108 1.96 -8.82 7.72
C PRO A 108 2.32 -8.52 9.18
N ILE A 109 1.37 -8.73 10.10
CA ILE A 109 1.62 -8.78 11.54
C ILE A 109 2.14 -10.18 11.87
N VAL A 110 3.39 -10.27 12.32
CA VAL A 110 4.02 -11.53 12.75
C VAL A 110 4.09 -11.56 14.27
N THR A 111 3.34 -12.48 14.89
CA THR A 111 3.13 -12.54 16.33
C THR A 111 3.25 -13.97 16.87
N THR A 112 3.16 -14.11 18.20
CA THR A 112 2.92 -15.40 18.86
C THR A 112 1.41 -15.70 18.93
N ALA A 113 1.07 -16.96 19.23
CA ALA A 113 -0.30 -17.38 19.53
C ALA A 113 -0.93 -16.53 20.65
N GLY A 114 -2.22 -16.25 20.50
CA GLY A 114 -2.99 -15.37 21.36
C GLY A 114 -4.19 -14.75 20.63
N ASP A 115 -5.03 -14.06 21.39
CA ASP A 115 -6.21 -13.40 20.85
C ASP A 115 -5.81 -12.24 19.92
N PHE A 116 -6.58 -12.07 18.85
CA PHE A 116 -6.42 -10.97 17.91
C PHE A 116 -7.65 -10.05 18.00
N THR A 117 -7.47 -8.89 18.59
CA THR A 117 -8.56 -8.00 19.01
C THR A 117 -8.66 -6.79 18.08
N PHE A 118 -9.88 -6.35 17.80
CA PHE A 118 -10.19 -5.19 16.99
C PHE A 118 -11.00 -4.22 17.83
N ASN A 119 -10.41 -3.08 18.16
CA ASN A 119 -11.07 -1.98 18.85
C ASN A 119 -11.53 -0.95 17.80
N PHE A 120 -12.82 -1.02 17.46
CA PHE A 120 -13.45 -0.15 16.48
C PHE A 120 -14.05 1.08 17.15
N THR A 121 -13.73 2.24 16.63
CA THR A 121 -14.26 3.52 17.08
C THR A 121 -14.69 4.36 15.88
N TRP A 122 -15.65 5.25 16.07
CA TRP A 122 -16.15 6.13 15.03
C TRP A 122 -16.58 7.48 15.60
N SER A 123 -16.67 8.48 14.73
CA SER A 123 -17.08 9.83 15.12
C SER A 123 -18.60 9.99 15.16
N GLY A 124 -19.07 11.01 15.89
CA GLY A 124 -20.49 11.35 15.95
C GLY A 124 -21.34 10.47 16.88
N SER A 125 -22.63 10.36 16.58
CA SER A 125 -23.62 9.66 17.42
C SER A 125 -24.42 8.59 16.67
N SER A 126 -24.00 8.26 15.45
CA SER A 126 -24.58 7.11 14.73
C SER A 126 -24.29 5.82 15.49
N ASP A 127 -25.15 4.84 15.28
CA ASP A 127 -25.05 3.48 15.81
C ASP A 127 -24.48 2.59 14.72
N LEU A 128 -23.24 2.14 14.92
CA LEU A 128 -22.52 1.24 14.01
C LEU A 128 -22.19 -0.04 14.78
N ASP A 129 -22.50 -1.20 14.18
CA ASP A 129 -22.16 -2.51 14.73
C ASP A 129 -21.01 -3.11 13.90
N CYS A 130 -20.01 -3.68 14.55
CA CYS A 130 -18.93 -4.43 13.90
C CYS A 130 -18.99 -5.92 14.20
N ARG A 131 -18.45 -6.74 13.29
CA ARG A 131 -18.39 -8.19 13.48
C ARG A 131 -17.26 -8.85 12.71
N LEU A 132 -16.84 -10.00 13.25
CA LEU A 132 -15.88 -10.90 12.63
C LEU A 132 -16.60 -12.13 12.08
N VAL A 133 -16.37 -12.42 10.81
CA VAL A 133 -16.91 -13.59 10.10
C VAL A 133 -15.79 -14.29 9.32
N ASP A 134 -16.02 -15.52 8.90
CA ASP A 134 -15.20 -16.20 7.88
C ASP A 134 -15.39 -15.58 6.47
N ASN A 135 -14.44 -15.87 5.58
CA ASN A 135 -14.52 -15.53 4.15
C ASN A 135 -14.47 -16.81 3.30
N PRO A 136 -15.54 -17.16 2.54
CA PRO A 136 -16.83 -16.46 2.44
C PRO A 136 -17.69 -16.60 3.71
N PRO A 137 -18.59 -15.63 4.00
CA PRO A 137 -19.37 -15.63 5.25
C PRO A 137 -20.34 -16.81 5.38
N ALA A 138 -20.07 -17.69 6.33
CA ALA A 138 -20.93 -18.78 6.80
C ALA A 138 -21.04 -18.84 8.34
N PHE A 139 -20.01 -18.38 9.06
CA PHE A 139 -19.92 -18.37 10.51
C PHE A 139 -19.55 -16.99 11.04
N GLN A 140 -20.18 -16.59 12.15
CA GLN A 140 -19.89 -15.34 12.86
C GLN A 140 -19.18 -15.66 14.16
N TYR A 141 -17.95 -15.18 14.30
CA TYR A 141 -17.09 -15.45 15.45
C TYR A 141 -17.40 -14.52 16.62
N ASP A 142 -17.55 -13.24 16.34
CA ASP A 142 -17.80 -12.22 17.36
C ASP A 142 -18.51 -11.01 16.77
N THR A 143 -19.21 -10.24 17.62
CA THR A 143 -20.01 -9.08 17.20
C THR A 143 -20.18 -8.07 18.32
N GLY A 144 -19.90 -6.80 17.99
CA GLY A 144 -20.27 -5.63 18.76
C GLY A 144 -21.72 -5.22 18.47
N TYR A 145 -22.42 -4.78 19.51
CA TYR A 145 -23.79 -4.26 19.44
C TYR A 145 -23.96 -3.01 20.35
N SER A 146 -22.89 -2.26 20.56
CA SER A 146 -22.87 -1.02 21.30
C SER A 146 -23.53 0.09 20.48
N THR A 147 -24.57 0.70 21.04
CA THR A 147 -25.20 1.87 20.43
C THR A 147 -24.41 3.17 20.61
N SER A 148 -23.15 3.08 21.04
CA SER A 148 -22.28 4.22 21.33
C SER A 148 -20.89 4.00 20.74
N PRO A 149 -20.19 5.07 20.32
CA PRO A 149 -18.86 4.96 19.73
C PRO A 149 -17.91 4.11 20.55
N GLY A 150 -17.44 3.03 19.93
CA GLY A 150 -16.55 2.08 20.58
C GLY A 150 -17.16 0.69 20.66
N GLU A 151 -16.50 -0.25 19.99
CA GLU A 151 -16.78 -1.67 20.05
C GLU A 151 -15.51 -2.48 19.99
N THR A 152 -15.52 -3.62 20.66
CA THR A 152 -14.40 -4.57 20.62
C THR A 152 -14.93 -5.91 20.17
N VAL A 153 -14.29 -6.48 19.16
CA VAL A 153 -14.50 -7.87 18.72
C VAL A 153 -13.17 -8.59 18.65
N THR A 154 -13.18 -9.90 18.90
CA THR A 154 -11.95 -10.69 19.02
C THR A 154 -12.02 -11.96 18.17
N LEU A 155 -10.98 -12.16 17.36
CA LEU A 155 -10.68 -13.46 16.77
C LEU A 155 -9.83 -14.23 17.79
N VAL A 156 -10.48 -15.09 18.58
CA VAL A 156 -9.81 -15.81 19.67
C VAL A 156 -8.71 -16.74 19.15
N ASP A 157 -7.67 -16.97 19.94
CA ASP A 157 -6.49 -17.76 19.57
C ASP A 157 -6.85 -19.10 18.90
N GLY A 158 -7.84 -19.80 19.47
CA GLY A 158 -8.30 -21.11 19.03
C GLY A 158 -9.06 -21.14 17.70
N VAL A 159 -9.31 -19.99 17.06
CA VAL A 159 -9.86 -19.97 15.70
C VAL A 159 -8.80 -20.56 14.74
N PRO A 160 -9.18 -21.49 13.84
CA PRO A 160 -8.25 -22.09 12.87
C PRO A 160 -7.54 -21.06 11.98
N ASP A 161 -6.56 -21.51 11.20
CA ASP A 161 -6.03 -20.72 10.09
C ASP A 161 -7.08 -20.61 8.98
N GLY A 162 -7.10 -19.49 8.27
CA GLY A 162 -8.08 -19.22 7.22
C GLY A 162 -8.24 -17.73 6.90
N ASP A 163 -9.28 -17.45 6.11
CA ASP A 163 -9.65 -16.11 5.68
C ASP A 163 -10.86 -15.61 6.48
N TYR A 164 -10.78 -14.36 6.94
CA TYR A 164 -11.77 -13.70 7.79
C TYR A 164 -12.05 -12.30 7.29
N LEU A 165 -13.22 -11.78 7.65
CA LEU A 165 -13.63 -10.41 7.34
C LEU A 165 -13.98 -9.67 8.63
N PHE A 166 -13.42 -8.47 8.80
CA PHE A 166 -13.96 -7.48 9.70
C PHE A 166 -14.99 -6.63 8.95
N ARG A 167 -16.22 -6.61 9.44
CA ARG A 167 -17.35 -5.98 8.77
C ARG A 167 -18.03 -4.98 9.69
N VAL A 168 -18.53 -3.89 9.10
CA VAL A 168 -19.26 -2.84 9.82
C VAL A 168 -20.63 -2.65 9.18
N ARG A 169 -21.65 -2.64 10.02
CA ARG A 169 -23.03 -2.35 9.66
C ARG A 169 -23.47 -1.04 10.32
N PRO A 170 -23.88 -0.03 9.53
CA PRO A 170 -24.57 1.11 10.08
C PRO A 170 -26.01 0.74 10.44
N TRP A 171 -26.36 0.82 11.73
CA TRP A 171 -27.72 0.53 12.20
C TRP A 171 -28.60 1.77 12.15
N THR A 172 -28.28 2.77 12.99
CA THR A 172 -28.95 4.08 13.01
C THR A 172 -27.96 5.15 12.57
N VAL A 173 -28.21 5.78 11.44
CA VAL A 173 -27.31 6.78 10.88
C VAL A 173 -27.83 8.19 11.20
N THR A 174 -27.01 8.95 11.94
CA THR A 174 -27.25 10.38 12.19
C THR A 174 -26.55 11.24 11.14
N ASP A 175 -25.36 10.83 10.72
CA ASP A 175 -24.53 11.52 9.73
C ASP A 175 -24.20 10.58 8.57
N SER A 176 -24.38 11.04 7.33
CA SER A 176 -24.11 10.22 6.13
C SER A 176 -22.61 10.04 5.84
N SER A 177 -21.74 10.77 6.54
CA SER A 177 -20.28 10.69 6.44
C SER A 177 -19.72 10.49 7.85
N ILE A 178 -18.98 9.41 8.08
CA ILE A 178 -18.48 9.06 9.41
C ILE A 178 -17.04 8.58 9.33
N ASP A 179 -16.15 9.30 10.01
CA ASP A 179 -14.76 8.86 10.19
C ASP A 179 -14.69 7.74 11.21
N TYR A 180 -13.82 6.76 10.96
CA TYR A 180 -13.60 5.62 11.83
C TYR A 180 -12.13 5.32 12.04
N ALA A 181 -11.84 4.62 13.13
CA ALA A 181 -10.55 4.03 13.42
C ALA A 181 -10.72 2.60 13.96
N ILE A 182 -9.83 1.71 13.56
CA ILE A 182 -9.72 0.33 14.04
C ILE A 182 -8.31 0.16 14.59
N GLU A 183 -8.20 -0.01 15.91
CA GLU A 183 -6.95 -0.46 16.52
C GLU A 183 -6.98 -1.99 16.57
N VAL A 184 -6.06 -2.59 15.83
CA VAL A 184 -5.85 -4.04 15.73
C VAL A 184 -4.73 -4.41 16.69
N VAL A 185 -5.02 -5.31 17.63
CA VAL A 185 -4.10 -5.69 18.71
C VAL A 185 -3.81 -7.18 18.61
N ALA A 186 -2.59 -7.50 18.20
CA ALA A 186 -1.97 -8.80 18.33
C ALA A 186 -1.12 -8.89 19.61
N PRO A 187 -0.75 -10.09 20.07
CA PRO A 187 0.06 -10.26 21.28
C PRO A 187 1.38 -9.48 21.31
N THR A 188 2.03 -9.29 20.16
CA THR A 188 3.33 -8.61 20.06
C THR A 188 3.30 -7.28 19.33
N GLU A 189 2.15 -6.88 18.76
CA GLU A 189 2.05 -5.71 17.90
C GLU A 189 0.65 -5.09 17.98
N THR A 190 0.58 -3.76 17.88
CA THR A 190 -0.66 -3.02 17.70
C THR A 190 -0.54 -2.17 16.45
N ARG A 191 -1.58 -2.17 15.61
CA ARG A 191 -1.66 -1.39 14.38
C ARG A 191 -2.98 -0.64 14.30
N ASN A 192 -2.99 0.51 13.63
CA ASN A 192 -4.19 1.34 13.48
C ASN A 192 -4.55 1.46 12.00
N TYR A 193 -5.84 1.32 11.71
CA TYR A 193 -6.45 1.59 10.41
C TYR A 193 -7.47 2.70 10.57
N THR A 194 -7.56 3.61 9.60
CA THR A 194 -8.52 4.71 9.62
C THR A 194 -9.21 4.82 8.28
N GLY A 195 -10.41 5.40 8.27
CA GLY A 195 -11.10 5.72 7.02
C GLY A 195 -12.35 6.54 7.27
N THR A 196 -13.09 6.77 6.20
CA THR A 196 -14.35 7.52 6.24
C THR A 196 -15.40 6.74 5.48
N PHE A 197 -16.49 6.37 6.15
CA PHE A 197 -17.69 5.90 5.47
C PHE A 197 -18.43 7.08 4.85
N LEU A 198 -18.92 6.90 3.63
CA LEU A 198 -19.69 7.91 2.88
C LEU A 198 -21.07 7.35 2.52
N ASP A 199 -22.01 8.27 2.26
CA ASP A 199 -23.38 7.98 1.82
C ASP A 199 -24.14 6.97 2.69
N LEU A 200 -23.90 7.01 4.00
CA LEU A 200 -24.56 6.12 4.95
C LEU A 200 -26.06 6.42 5.05
N VAL A 201 -26.86 5.36 4.96
CA VAL A 201 -28.33 5.40 5.11
C VAL A 201 -28.84 4.51 6.24
N GLY A 202 -28.06 3.50 6.63
CA GLY A 202 -28.36 2.61 7.76
C GLY A 202 -29.29 1.43 7.43
N GLY A 203 -29.42 0.52 8.39
CA GLY A 203 -30.33 -0.62 8.36
C GLY A 203 -29.74 -1.92 7.80
N TRP A 204 -30.56 -2.98 7.85
CA TRP A 204 -30.16 -4.37 7.58
C TRP A 204 -29.52 -4.63 6.21
N SER A 205 -29.80 -3.80 5.21
CA SER A 205 -29.31 -3.99 3.84
C SER A 205 -27.93 -3.41 3.58
N MET A 206 -27.38 -2.62 4.50
CA MET A 206 -26.09 -1.94 4.32
C MET A 206 -25.06 -2.59 5.24
N GLU A 207 -23.95 -3.02 4.67
CA GLU A 207 -22.82 -3.56 5.42
C GLU A 207 -21.56 -3.52 4.57
N PHE A 208 -20.46 -3.11 5.20
CA PHE A 208 -19.17 -2.95 4.56
C PHE A 208 -18.23 -4.04 5.04
N VAL A 209 -17.40 -4.54 4.13
CA VAL A 209 -16.17 -5.22 4.50
C VAL A 209 -15.12 -4.12 4.63
N VAL A 210 -14.47 -4.03 5.78
CA VAL A 210 -13.47 -2.99 6.05
C VAL A 210 -12.06 -3.57 6.02
N LEU A 211 -11.88 -4.76 6.59
CA LEU A 211 -10.62 -5.50 6.54
C LEU A 211 -10.87 -6.93 6.05
N GLU A 212 -10.08 -7.36 5.08
CA GLU A 212 -9.86 -8.78 4.78
C GLU A 212 -8.64 -9.25 5.57
N ILE A 213 -8.74 -10.41 6.21
CA ILE A 213 -7.73 -10.91 7.14
C ILE A 213 -7.40 -12.34 6.73
N ASN A 214 -6.13 -12.62 6.43
CA ASN A 214 -5.64 -13.99 6.31
C ASN A 214 -4.82 -14.34 7.55
N LYS A 215 -5.17 -15.42 8.24
CA LYS A 215 -4.43 -15.98 9.38
C LYS A 215 -3.72 -17.25 8.96
N THR A 216 -2.42 -17.34 9.24
CA THR A 216 -1.63 -18.56 9.08
C THR A 216 -0.76 -18.82 10.31
N THR A 217 -0.55 -20.09 10.64
CA THR A 217 0.27 -20.52 11.78
C THR A 217 1.37 -21.46 11.31
N THR A 218 2.63 -21.10 11.60
CA THR A 218 3.81 -21.95 11.35
C THR A 218 4.58 -22.17 12.64
N GLY A 219 4.45 -23.37 13.21
CA GLY A 219 5.08 -23.70 14.49
C GLY A 219 4.46 -22.90 15.64
N ALA A 220 5.24 -22.00 16.26
CA ALA A 220 4.78 -21.11 17.32
C ALA A 220 4.47 -19.68 16.83
N THR A 221 4.70 -19.41 15.55
CA THR A 221 4.49 -18.11 14.92
C THR A 221 3.13 -18.08 14.25
N VAL A 222 2.38 -17.01 14.51
CA VAL A 222 1.11 -16.70 13.83
C VAL A 222 1.34 -15.44 13.00
N THR A 223 0.89 -15.47 11.76
CA THR A 223 1.00 -14.36 10.81
C THR A 223 -0.39 -13.93 10.37
N TYR A 224 -0.68 -12.64 10.47
CA TYR A 224 -1.89 -12.01 9.95
C TYR A 224 -1.54 -11.06 8.80
N THR A 225 -2.09 -11.31 7.62
CA THR A 225 -2.07 -10.32 6.52
C THR A 225 -3.42 -9.62 6.51
N LEU A 226 -3.42 -8.29 6.59
CA LEU A 226 -4.64 -7.48 6.63
C LEU A 226 -4.68 -6.55 5.42
N ASN A 227 -5.76 -6.59 4.66
CA ASN A 227 -6.01 -5.70 3.54
C ASN A 227 -7.22 -4.81 3.85
N GLN A 228 -7.05 -3.49 3.84
CA GLN A 228 -8.14 -2.54 4.05
C GLN A 228 -8.85 -2.24 2.72
N LEU A 229 -10.18 -2.20 2.73
CA LEU A 229 -11.03 -1.98 1.55
C LEU A 229 -11.72 -0.62 1.55
#